data_AF-A0A8B7V187-F1
#
_entry.id   AF-A0A8B7V187-F1
#
_cell.length_a   1.000
_cell.length_b   1.000
_cell.length_c   1.000
_cell.angle_alpha   90.00
_cell.angle_beta   90.00
_cell.angle_gamma   90.00
#
_symmetry.space_group_name_H-M   'P 1'
#
loop_
_entity.id
_entity.type
_entity.pdbx_description
1 polymer ?
#
loop_
_entity_poly.entity_id
_entity_poly.type
_entity_poly.pdbx_seq_one_letter_code
_entity_poly.pdbx_strand_id
1 'polypeptide(L)'
;MHESLEWLAGRTKSAFSNLSTSQMLSPAQESHVNMDLPPVSEQIMQTLSELAKSFQDMADRCLLVLHLEVRVHCFHYLIPLAKEGNYAIVANVESMDYDPLVVKLNKDISAIEEAMSVSLQQHKFQYIFEGLGHLISCILINGAQYFRRISESGIKKMCRNIFVLQQNLTNITMSREADLDFARQYYEMLYNTADELLNLVVDQGVKYTELEYIHALTLLHRSQTGVGDQTTQNTRLQRLKEIICEQAAIKQATKDKKITTV
;
A
#
# COMPACT_ATOMS: atom_id res chain seq x y z
N MET A 1 16.13 -2.90 17.17
CA MET A 1 15.59 -4.15 17.77
C MET A 1 15.58 -5.29 16.75
N HIS A 2 14.91 -5.16 15.59
CA HIS A 2 14.90 -6.20 14.54
C HIS A 2 16.30 -6.68 14.12
N GLU A 3 17.17 -5.79 13.60
CA GLU A 3 18.54 -6.17 13.19
C GLU A 3 19.36 -6.75 14.35
N SER A 4 19.14 -6.25 15.58
CA SER A 4 19.82 -6.76 16.76
C SER A 4 19.42 -8.21 17.06
N LEU A 5 18.14 -8.56 16.91
CA LEU A 5 17.62 -9.92 17.12
C LEU A 5 18.09 -10.88 16.02
N GLU A 6 18.06 -10.44 14.75
CA GLU A 6 18.58 -11.23 13.63
C GLU A 6 20.09 -11.45 13.75
N TRP A 7 20.85 -10.41 14.09
CA TRP A 7 22.27 -10.52 14.35
C TRP A 7 22.57 -11.51 15.48
N LEU A 8 21.79 -11.47 16.57
CA LEU A 8 21.96 -12.40 17.68
C LEU A 8 21.64 -13.83 17.26
N ALA A 9 20.56 -14.05 16.52
CA ALA A 9 20.21 -15.35 15.95
C ALA A 9 21.33 -15.89 15.05
N GLY A 10 21.89 -15.05 14.17
CA GLY A 10 23.02 -15.40 13.30
C GLY A 10 24.28 -15.74 14.09
N ARG A 11 24.60 -14.97 15.14
CA ARG A 11 25.74 -15.23 16.02
C ARG A 11 25.58 -16.52 16.82
N THR A 12 24.39 -16.80 17.34
CA THR A 12 24.12 -18.07 18.04
C THR A 12 24.25 -19.27 17.10
N LYS A 13 23.74 -19.16 15.86
CA LYS A 13 23.90 -20.21 14.82
C LYS A 13 25.37 -20.40 14.39
N SER A 14 26.14 -19.32 14.28
CA SER A 14 27.57 -19.40 13.94
C SER A 14 28.41 -19.96 15.10
N ALA A 15 28.09 -19.61 16.34
CA ALA A 15 28.72 -20.22 17.51
C ALA A 15 28.45 -21.74 17.54
N PHE A 16 27.22 -22.17 17.21
CA PHE A 16 26.85 -23.57 17.05
C PHE A 16 27.72 -24.28 16.00
N SER A 17 27.82 -23.75 14.78
CA SER A 17 28.61 -24.39 13.72
C SER A 17 30.08 -24.56 14.12
N ASN A 18 30.65 -23.58 14.82
CA ASN A 18 32.05 -23.61 15.25
C ASN A 18 32.28 -24.61 16.41
N LEU A 19 31.31 -24.77 17.32
CA LEU A 19 31.36 -25.74 18.41
C LEU A 19 31.25 -27.19 17.89
N SER A 20 30.31 -27.45 16.97
CA SER A 20 30.15 -28.77 16.34
C SER A 20 31.34 -29.15 15.45
N THR A 21 31.94 -28.18 14.76
CA THR A 21 33.14 -28.41 13.93
C THR A 21 34.38 -28.72 14.77
N SER A 22 34.53 -28.09 15.95
CA SER A 22 35.63 -28.43 16.88
C SER A 22 35.53 -29.84 17.44
N GLN A 23 34.32 -30.41 17.58
CA GLN A 23 34.13 -31.79 18.04
C GLN A 23 34.41 -32.84 16.95
N MET A 24 34.29 -32.49 15.66
CA MET A 24 34.46 -33.44 14.55
C MET A 24 35.90 -33.53 14.00
N LEU A 25 36.78 -32.57 14.32
CA LEU A 25 38.13 -32.46 13.75
C LEU A 25 39.25 -33.15 14.56
N SER A 26 38.96 -34.03 15.52
CA SER A 26 40.00 -34.83 16.19
C SER A 26 40.10 -36.26 15.66
N PRO A 27 41.11 -36.53 14.82
CA PRO A 27 41.85 -37.79 14.88
C PRO A 27 43.37 -37.55 14.94
N ALA A 28 44.00 -37.94 16.07
CA ALA A 28 45.43 -38.23 16.32
C ALA A 28 46.47 -37.12 15.96
N GLN A 29 47.46 -36.71 16.76
CA GLN A 29 48.18 -37.31 17.90
C GLN A 29 48.97 -36.21 18.64
N GLU A 30 49.13 -36.38 19.95
CA GLU A 30 50.26 -36.00 20.83
C GLU A 30 50.71 -34.52 20.98
N SER A 31 50.28 -33.87 22.06
CA SER A 31 51.11 -33.64 23.28
C SER A 31 50.48 -32.57 24.20
N HIS A 32 50.19 -32.98 25.44
CA HIS A 32 49.97 -32.20 26.67
C HIS A 32 49.68 -30.68 26.58
N VAL A 33 48.39 -30.29 26.62
CA VAL A 33 47.79 -29.44 27.68
C VAL A 33 46.32 -29.81 27.77
N ASN A 34 45.89 -30.42 28.89
CA ASN A 34 44.51 -30.86 29.08
C ASN A 34 43.62 -29.64 29.39
N MET A 35 43.12 -28.97 28.35
CA MET A 35 41.91 -28.14 28.44
C MET A 35 40.73 -29.07 28.17
N ASP A 36 40.37 -29.81 29.21
CA ASP A 36 39.18 -30.68 29.24
C ASP A 36 37.94 -29.76 29.23
N LEU A 37 37.57 -29.27 28.06
CA LEU A 37 36.26 -28.67 27.84
C LEU A 37 35.25 -29.81 27.95
N PRO A 38 34.34 -29.80 28.95
CA PRO A 38 33.35 -30.85 29.08
C PRO A 38 32.52 -30.92 27.79
N PRO A 39 32.13 -32.12 27.34
CA PRO A 39 31.29 -32.26 26.15
C PRO A 39 30.04 -31.40 26.38
N VAL A 40 29.86 -30.38 25.54
CA VAL A 40 28.67 -29.53 25.61
C VAL A 40 27.49 -30.47 25.52
N SER A 41 26.69 -30.54 26.60
CA SER A 41 25.54 -31.44 26.67
C SER A 41 24.64 -31.19 25.47
N GLU A 42 24.18 -32.26 24.82
CA GLU A 42 23.22 -32.21 23.71
C GLU A 42 21.99 -31.35 24.07
N GLN A 43 21.63 -31.33 25.36
CA GLN A 43 20.58 -30.49 25.92
C GLN A 43 20.88 -28.98 25.83
N ILE A 44 22.14 -28.56 26.03
CA ILE A 44 22.58 -27.17 25.88
C ILE A 44 22.53 -26.79 24.39
N MET A 45 22.95 -27.68 23.49
CA MET A 45 22.87 -27.44 22.05
C MET A 45 21.43 -27.28 21.58
N GLN A 46 20.53 -28.13 22.07
CA GLN A 46 19.10 -28.06 21.77
C GLN A 46 18.48 -26.75 22.28
N THR A 47 18.78 -26.37 23.52
CA THR A 47 18.31 -25.10 24.11
C THR A 47 18.81 -23.87 23.32
N LEU A 48 20.08 -23.86 22.92
CA LEU A 48 20.63 -22.77 22.12
C LEU A 48 20.01 -22.68 20.71
N SER A 49 19.70 -23.83 20.10
CA SER A 49 19.01 -23.90 18.81
C SER A 49 17.59 -23.35 18.90
N GLU A 50 16.84 -23.75 19.92
CA GLU A 50 15.50 -23.23 20.22
C GLU A 50 15.52 -21.72 20.45
N LEU A 51 16.51 -21.23 21.20
CA LEU A 51 16.68 -19.80 21.45
C LEU A 51 17.02 -19.02 20.17
N ALA A 52 17.92 -19.53 19.33
CA ALA A 52 18.25 -18.93 18.04
C ALA A 52 17.03 -18.86 17.12
N LYS A 53 16.19 -19.90 17.13
CA LYS A 53 14.92 -19.91 16.40
C LYS A 53 13.95 -18.87 16.96
N SER A 54 13.80 -18.80 18.28
CA SER A 54 12.94 -17.81 18.93
C SER A 54 13.37 -16.36 18.61
N PHE A 55 14.67 -16.08 18.53
CA PHE A 55 15.15 -14.75 18.12
C PHE A 55 14.85 -14.44 16.67
N GLN A 56 14.99 -15.41 15.76
CA GLN A 56 14.61 -15.24 14.36
C GLN A 56 13.11 -14.97 14.22
N ASP A 57 12.27 -15.79 14.86
CA ASP A 57 10.81 -15.63 14.84
C ASP A 57 10.39 -14.25 15.38
N MET A 58 11.08 -13.76 16.41
CA MET A 58 10.84 -12.42 16.96
C MET A 58 11.27 -11.32 15.98
N ALA A 59 12.41 -11.49 15.31
CA ALA A 59 12.88 -10.54 14.31
C ALA A 59 11.85 -10.43 13.17
N ASP A 60 11.42 -11.55 12.60
CA ASP A 60 10.46 -11.59 11.49
C ASP A 60 9.14 -10.91 11.87
N ARG A 61 8.66 -11.13 13.11
CA ARG A 61 7.49 -10.43 13.67
C ARG A 61 7.69 -8.93 13.77
N CYS A 62 8.85 -8.47 14.23
CA CYS A 62 9.14 -7.03 14.27
C CYS A 62 9.07 -6.41 12.87
N LEU A 63 9.62 -7.08 11.85
CA LEU A 63 9.58 -6.58 10.47
C LEU A 63 8.16 -6.49 9.94
N LEU A 64 7.34 -7.52 10.19
CA LEU A 64 5.92 -7.52 9.83
C LEU A 64 5.15 -6.41 10.55
N VAL A 65 5.41 -6.19 11.84
CA VAL A 65 4.76 -5.11 12.61
C VAL A 65 5.12 -3.74 12.03
N LEU A 66 6.38 -3.49 11.66
CA LEU A 66 6.77 -2.25 11.01
C LEU A 66 6.05 -2.05 9.67
N HIS A 67 5.96 -3.10 8.86
CA HIS A 67 5.21 -3.08 7.61
C HIS A 67 3.71 -2.77 7.80
N LEU A 68 3.09 -3.33 8.84
CA LEU A 68 1.70 -3.08 9.18
C LEU A 68 1.49 -1.68 9.78
N GLU A 69 2.39 -1.20 10.62
CA GLU A 69 2.35 0.11 11.27
C GLU A 69 2.23 1.23 10.23
N VAL A 70 3.09 1.23 9.20
CA VAL A 70 3.06 2.24 8.12
C VAL A 70 1.71 2.27 7.39
N ARG A 71 1.05 1.11 7.24
CA ARG A 71 -0.29 1.01 6.63
C ARG A 71 -1.35 1.58 7.54
N VAL A 72 -1.25 1.32 8.85
CA VAL A 72 -2.16 1.89 9.86
C VAL A 72 -2.08 3.41 9.86
N HIS A 73 -0.89 4.01 9.73
CA HIS A 73 -0.74 5.47 9.57
C HIS A 73 -1.49 5.98 8.35
N CYS A 74 -1.38 5.30 7.20
CA CYS A 74 -2.15 5.68 6.01
C CYS A 74 -3.67 5.67 6.27
N PHE A 75 -4.21 4.63 6.92
CA PHE A 75 -5.62 4.60 7.29
C PHE A 75 -5.99 5.73 8.27
N HIS A 76 -5.15 5.96 9.28
CA HIS A 76 -5.38 6.95 10.33
C HIS A 76 -5.57 8.36 9.75
N TYR A 77 -4.74 8.74 8.77
CA TYR A 77 -4.81 10.08 8.17
C TYR A 77 -5.77 10.18 6.97
N LEU A 78 -5.87 9.14 6.13
CA LEU A 78 -6.63 9.22 4.87
C LEU A 78 -8.12 8.87 5.00
N ILE A 79 -8.54 8.06 5.99
CA ILE A 79 -9.98 7.83 6.20
C ILE A 79 -10.69 9.11 6.64
N PRO A 80 -10.19 9.88 7.63
CA PRO A 80 -10.80 11.15 8.02
C PRO A 80 -10.75 12.19 6.90
N LEU A 81 -9.70 12.20 6.06
CA LEU A 81 -9.61 13.06 4.87
C LEU A 81 -10.88 12.98 4.01
N ALA A 82 -11.36 11.76 3.74
CA ALA A 82 -12.54 11.54 2.92
C ALA A 82 -13.87 11.85 3.65
N LYS A 83 -13.93 11.65 4.97
CA LYS A 83 -15.15 11.78 5.77
C LYS A 83 -15.41 13.20 6.28
N GLU A 84 -14.35 13.89 6.67
CA GLU A 84 -14.41 15.18 7.36
C GLU A 84 -13.89 16.32 6.48
N GLY A 85 -13.16 15.99 5.42
CA GLY A 85 -12.60 16.97 4.50
C GLY A 85 -13.69 17.77 3.77
N ASN A 86 -13.46 19.08 3.67
CA ASN A 86 -14.38 19.97 2.97
C ASN A 86 -13.99 20.11 1.49
N TYR A 87 -14.64 19.31 0.65
CA TYR A 87 -14.44 19.29 -0.81
C TYR A 87 -15.60 19.90 -1.60
N ALA A 88 -16.61 20.43 -0.90
CA ALA A 88 -17.81 20.99 -1.51
C ALA A 88 -17.72 22.52 -1.75
N ILE A 89 -16.86 23.22 -1.01
CA ILE A 89 -16.79 24.69 -1.08
C ILE A 89 -16.15 25.15 -2.39
N VAL A 90 -16.74 26.20 -2.97
CA VAL A 90 -16.21 26.98 -4.09
C VAL A 90 -15.47 28.18 -3.50
N ALA A 91 -14.15 28.15 -3.60
CA ALA A 91 -13.20 29.27 -3.46
C ALA A 91 -13.30 30.18 -2.21
N ASN A 92 -12.41 29.92 -1.25
CA ASN A 92 -11.75 30.94 -0.43
C ASN A 92 -10.24 30.86 -0.76
N VAL A 93 -9.43 31.87 -0.47
CA VAL A 93 -7.96 31.82 -0.72
C VAL A 93 -7.29 30.60 -0.04
N GLU A 94 -7.83 30.14 1.09
CA GLU A 94 -7.43 28.92 1.82
C GLU A 94 -7.78 27.59 1.09
N SER A 95 -8.53 27.64 -0.02
CA SER A 95 -8.88 26.45 -0.82
C SER A 95 -7.77 25.98 -1.76
N MET A 96 -6.65 26.71 -1.84
CA MET A 96 -5.48 26.35 -2.65
C MET A 96 -4.47 25.48 -1.87
N ASP A 97 -4.56 25.44 -0.54
CA ASP A 97 -3.62 24.70 0.29
C ASP A 97 -3.88 23.19 0.27
N TYR A 98 -2.84 22.44 0.64
CA TYR A 98 -2.93 21.01 0.89
C TYR A 98 -3.84 20.75 2.09
N ASP A 99 -4.46 19.57 2.11
CA ASP A 99 -5.18 19.18 3.31
C ASP A 99 -4.21 18.97 4.49
N PRO A 100 -4.49 19.51 5.70
CA PRO A 100 -3.61 19.33 6.85
C PRO A 100 -3.32 17.87 7.20
N LEU A 101 -4.27 16.96 6.96
CA LEU A 101 -4.07 15.53 7.18
C LEU A 101 -3.05 14.92 6.20
N VAL A 102 -3.04 15.39 4.96
CA VAL A 102 -2.06 14.97 3.95
C VAL A 102 -0.67 15.49 4.31
N VAL A 103 -0.57 16.74 4.77
CA VAL A 103 0.71 17.30 5.25
C VAL A 103 1.23 16.53 6.46
N LYS A 104 0.36 16.16 7.41
CA LYS A 104 0.71 15.35 8.57
C LYS A 104 1.19 13.96 8.15
N LEU A 105 0.44 13.27 7.27
CA LEU A 105 0.83 11.95 6.77
C LEU A 105 2.21 11.98 6.08
N ASN A 106 2.48 12.97 5.23
CA ASN A 106 3.78 13.09 4.57
C ASN A 106 4.93 13.26 5.59
N LYS A 107 4.74 14.11 6.60
CA LYS A 107 5.74 14.30 7.65
C LYS A 107 5.96 13.02 8.46
N ASP A 108 4.87 12.33 8.77
CA ASP A 108 4.89 11.10 9.54
C ASP A 108 5.59 9.96 8.78
N ILE A 109 5.23 9.73 7.52
CA ILE A 109 5.89 8.74 6.66
C ILE A 109 7.38 9.08 6.49
N SER A 110 7.74 10.35 6.28
CA SER A 110 9.15 10.75 6.17
C SER A 110 9.93 10.57 7.47
N ALA A 111 9.32 10.83 8.64
CA ALA A 111 9.97 10.57 9.93
C ALA A 111 10.18 9.06 10.16
N ILE A 112 9.21 8.24 9.75
CA ILE A 112 9.31 6.79 9.78
C ILE A 112 10.43 6.31 8.85
N GLU A 113 10.49 6.84 7.63
CA GLU A 113 11.55 6.54 6.67
C GLU A 113 12.94 6.82 7.23
N GLU A 114 13.16 8.03 7.76
CA GLU A 114 14.44 8.43 8.35
C GLU A 114 14.87 7.50 9.51
N ALA A 115 13.93 7.14 10.38
CA ALA A 115 14.21 6.25 11.50
C ALA A 115 14.53 4.80 11.06
N MET A 116 13.91 4.33 9.98
CA MET A 116 14.10 2.99 9.44
C MET A 116 15.33 2.86 8.56
N SER A 117 15.65 3.87 7.76
CA SER A 117 16.77 3.83 6.81
C SER A 117 18.12 3.70 7.50
N VAL A 118 18.25 4.24 8.72
CA VAL A 118 19.46 4.07 9.57
C VAL A 118 19.49 2.73 10.32
N SER A 119 18.34 2.06 10.44
CA SER A 119 18.15 0.92 11.36
C SER A 119 17.98 -0.42 10.67
N LEU A 120 17.75 -0.45 9.35
CA LEU A 120 17.40 -1.65 8.59
C LEU A 120 18.22 -1.78 7.31
N GLN A 121 18.42 -3.02 6.88
CA GLN A 121 19.00 -3.30 5.56
C GLN A 121 18.02 -2.92 4.43
N GLN A 122 18.56 -2.52 3.27
CA GLN A 122 17.78 -1.97 2.15
C GLN A 122 16.59 -2.83 1.70
N HIS A 123 16.76 -4.16 1.64
CA HIS A 123 15.68 -5.05 1.18
C HIS A 123 14.51 -5.14 2.19
N LYS A 124 14.79 -5.00 3.48
CA LYS A 124 13.77 -4.95 4.54
C LYS A 124 13.06 -3.60 4.59
N PHE A 125 13.82 -2.54 4.37
CA PHE A 125 13.28 -1.21 4.17
C PHE A 125 12.31 -1.19 2.98
N GLN A 126 12.72 -1.75 1.83
CA GLN A 126 11.86 -1.89 0.66
C GLN A 126 10.59 -2.69 0.97
N TYR A 127 10.71 -3.81 1.67
CA TYR A 127 9.56 -4.61 2.10
C TYR A 127 8.53 -3.81 2.90
N ILE A 128 8.96 -2.90 3.78
CA ILE A 128 8.04 -2.10 4.60
C ILE A 128 7.17 -1.18 3.73
N PHE A 129 7.78 -0.49 2.77
CA PHE A 129 7.10 0.48 1.89
C PHE A 129 6.50 -0.12 0.63
N GLU A 130 6.80 -1.38 0.30
CA GLU A 130 6.22 -2.09 -0.83
C GLU A 130 4.69 -2.08 -0.77
N GLY A 131 4.03 -1.77 -1.89
CA GLY A 131 2.56 -1.77 -2.00
C GLY A 131 1.86 -0.59 -1.30
N LEU A 132 2.61 0.37 -0.73
CA LEU A 132 2.01 1.51 -0.04
C LEU A 132 1.27 2.46 -0.99
N GLY A 133 1.81 2.71 -2.20
CA GLY A 133 1.13 3.49 -3.23
C GLY A 133 -0.20 2.89 -3.66
N HIS A 134 -0.25 1.57 -3.81
CA HIS A 134 -1.49 0.83 -4.09
C HIS A 134 -2.50 0.97 -2.94
N LEU A 135 -2.07 0.78 -1.69
CA LEU A 135 -2.95 0.96 -0.53
C LEU A 135 -3.54 2.38 -0.47
N ILE A 136 -2.71 3.41 -0.60
CA ILE A 136 -3.16 4.80 -0.58
C ILE A 136 -4.17 5.05 -1.71
N SER A 137 -3.88 4.55 -2.92
CA SER A 137 -4.80 4.62 -4.06
C SER A 137 -6.17 4.01 -3.73
N CYS A 138 -6.18 2.79 -3.21
CA CYS A 138 -7.42 2.11 -2.80
C CYS A 138 -8.20 2.90 -1.74
N ILE A 139 -7.52 3.43 -0.70
CA ILE A 139 -8.17 4.23 0.35
C ILE A 139 -8.80 5.49 -0.26
N LEU A 140 -8.07 6.19 -1.12
CA LEU A 140 -8.54 7.44 -1.72
C LEU A 140 -9.70 7.21 -2.68
N ILE A 141 -9.64 6.22 -3.58
CA ILE A 141 -10.72 5.91 -4.52
C ILE A 141 -11.98 5.49 -3.77
N ASN A 142 -11.85 4.54 -2.82
CA ASN A 142 -12.99 4.09 -2.00
C ASN A 142 -13.51 5.19 -1.07
N GLY A 143 -12.67 6.16 -0.73
CA GLY A 143 -13.03 7.34 0.04
C GLY A 143 -14.14 8.18 -0.62
N ALA A 144 -14.27 8.12 -1.94
CA ALA A 144 -15.24 8.92 -2.69
C ALA A 144 -16.70 8.72 -2.25
N GLN A 145 -17.02 7.54 -1.72
CA GLN A 145 -18.36 7.25 -1.20
C GLN A 145 -18.75 8.18 -0.02
N TYR A 146 -17.77 8.60 0.78
CA TYR A 146 -17.98 9.39 1.98
C TYR A 146 -18.18 10.89 1.70
N PHE A 147 -17.76 11.38 0.54
CA PHE A 147 -18.02 12.79 0.19
C PHE A 147 -19.51 13.03 0.06
N ARG A 148 -20.01 14.05 0.77
CA ARG A 148 -21.39 14.51 0.60
C ARG A 148 -21.58 15.18 -0.77
N ARG A 149 -20.64 16.05 -1.14
CA ARG A 149 -20.57 16.79 -2.40
C ARG A 149 -19.11 17.07 -2.74
N ILE A 150 -18.81 17.22 -4.02
CA ILE A 150 -17.50 17.66 -4.52
C ILE A 150 -17.68 18.80 -5.54
N SER A 151 -16.88 19.85 -5.41
CA SER A 151 -16.80 20.95 -6.37
C SER A 151 -15.58 20.80 -7.29
N GLU A 152 -15.51 21.57 -8.36
CA GLU A 152 -14.32 21.60 -9.25
C GLU A 152 -13.04 21.94 -8.47
N SER A 153 -13.10 22.90 -7.53
CA SER A 153 -11.99 23.20 -6.63
C SER A 153 -11.67 22.05 -5.67
N GLY A 154 -12.69 21.31 -5.22
CA GLY A 154 -12.50 20.08 -4.45
C GLY A 154 -11.75 19.00 -5.24
N ILE A 155 -12.09 18.79 -6.51
CA ILE A 155 -11.37 17.88 -7.41
C ILE A 155 -9.90 18.32 -7.51
N LYS A 156 -9.65 19.60 -7.80
CA LYS A 156 -8.28 20.16 -7.85
C LYS A 156 -7.51 19.94 -6.55
N LYS A 157 -8.14 20.19 -5.39
CA LYS A 157 -7.53 19.95 -4.07
C LYS A 157 -7.17 18.48 -3.88
N MET A 158 -8.05 17.56 -4.24
CA MET A 158 -7.78 16.12 -4.14
C MET A 158 -6.63 15.70 -5.07
N CYS A 159 -6.61 16.17 -6.32
CA CYS A 159 -5.50 15.89 -7.24
C CYS A 159 -4.16 16.40 -6.71
N ARG A 160 -4.12 17.60 -6.10
CA ARG A 160 -2.90 18.12 -5.45
C ARG A 160 -2.47 17.27 -4.25
N ASN A 161 -3.43 16.85 -3.42
CA ASN A 161 -3.17 15.96 -2.29
C ASN A 161 -2.57 14.62 -2.75
N ILE A 162 -3.15 14.01 -3.80
CA ILE A 162 -2.62 12.76 -4.37
C ILE A 162 -1.21 12.99 -4.91
N PHE A 163 -0.98 14.09 -5.63
CA PHE A 163 0.33 14.41 -6.19
C PHE A 163 1.42 14.55 -5.12
N VAL A 164 1.13 15.23 -4.00
CA VAL A 164 2.13 15.40 -2.95
C VAL A 164 2.43 14.09 -2.20
N LEU A 165 1.42 13.21 -2.03
CA LEU A 165 1.63 11.85 -1.50
C LEU A 165 2.47 11.01 -2.47
N GLN A 166 2.19 11.13 -3.77
CA GLN A 166 2.92 10.43 -4.83
C GLN A 166 4.39 10.84 -4.86
N GLN A 167 4.67 12.14 -4.76
CA GLN A 167 6.04 12.64 -4.71
C GLN A 167 6.78 12.15 -3.47
N ASN A 168 6.13 12.16 -2.30
CA ASN A 168 6.73 11.64 -1.07
C ASN A 168 7.10 10.16 -1.20
N LEU A 169 6.17 9.31 -1.65
CA LEU A 169 6.45 7.89 -1.83
C LEU A 169 7.48 7.61 -2.92
N THR A 170 7.43 8.30 -4.05
CA THR A 170 8.42 8.15 -5.13
C THR A 170 9.83 8.43 -4.62
N ASN A 171 10.00 9.44 -3.76
CA ASN A 171 11.29 9.77 -3.16
C ASN A 171 11.77 8.69 -2.17
N ILE A 172 10.85 8.06 -1.44
CA ILE A 172 11.16 7.01 -0.47
C ILE A 172 11.50 5.69 -1.15
N THR A 173 10.65 5.28 -2.10
CA THR A 173 10.78 3.98 -2.79
C THR A 173 11.76 4.03 -3.95
N MET A 174 12.13 5.23 -4.41
CA MET A 174 12.89 5.46 -5.64
C MET A 174 12.26 4.76 -6.85
N SER A 175 10.93 4.65 -6.84
CA SER A 175 10.16 3.91 -7.84
C SER A 175 8.91 4.68 -8.25
N ARG A 176 8.37 4.37 -9.43
CA ARG A 176 7.19 5.06 -9.93
C ARG A 176 5.93 4.55 -9.23
N GLU A 177 5.20 5.46 -8.60
CA GLU A 177 3.92 5.19 -7.95
C GLU A 177 2.74 5.33 -8.94
N ALA A 178 2.60 4.37 -9.85
CA ALA A 178 1.57 4.39 -10.91
C ALA A 178 0.13 4.26 -10.36
N ASP A 179 -0.07 3.57 -9.23
CA ASP A 179 -1.38 3.45 -8.59
C ASP A 179 -1.93 4.81 -8.11
N LEU A 180 -1.05 5.76 -7.78
CA LEU A 180 -1.47 7.12 -7.40
C LEU A 180 -1.83 7.98 -8.62
N ASP A 181 -1.17 7.76 -9.76
CA ASP A 181 -1.65 8.32 -11.04
C ASP A 181 -3.06 7.81 -11.35
N PHE A 182 -3.34 6.55 -11.05
CA PHE A 182 -4.64 5.93 -11.25
C PHE A 182 -5.71 6.52 -10.32
N ALA A 183 -5.40 6.72 -9.03
CA ALA A 183 -6.30 7.44 -8.12
C ALA A 183 -6.56 8.89 -8.56
N ARG A 184 -5.54 9.61 -9.04
CA ARG A 184 -5.71 10.97 -9.56
C ARG A 184 -6.68 10.99 -10.74
N GLN A 185 -6.52 10.08 -11.70
CA GLN A 185 -7.41 9.95 -12.86
C GLN A 185 -8.85 9.63 -12.46
N TYR A 186 -9.07 8.89 -11.36
CA TYR A 186 -10.41 8.61 -10.85
C TYR A 186 -11.13 9.90 -10.44
N TYR A 187 -10.44 10.81 -9.75
CA TYR A 187 -11.02 12.10 -9.39
C TYR A 187 -11.16 13.05 -10.58
N GLU A 188 -10.22 13.01 -11.54
CA GLU A 188 -10.32 13.81 -12.77
C GLU A 188 -11.53 13.42 -13.64
N MET A 189 -11.95 12.15 -13.59
CA MET A 189 -13.19 11.71 -14.24
C MET A 189 -14.41 12.50 -13.75
N LEU A 190 -14.41 13.00 -12.51
CA LEU A 190 -15.51 13.77 -11.92
C LEU A 190 -15.64 15.19 -12.48
N TYR A 191 -14.73 15.64 -13.35
CA TYR A 191 -14.93 16.86 -14.15
C TYR A 191 -16.05 16.69 -15.19
N ASN A 192 -16.38 15.45 -15.54
CA ASN A 192 -17.42 15.14 -16.49
C ASN A 192 -18.81 15.11 -15.81
N THR A 193 -19.85 15.28 -16.61
CA THR A 193 -21.21 14.90 -16.21
C THR A 193 -21.34 13.38 -16.08
N ALA A 194 -22.40 12.93 -15.41
CA ALA A 194 -22.65 11.49 -15.25
C ALA A 194 -22.80 10.75 -16.59
N ASP A 195 -23.39 11.39 -17.61
CA ASP A 195 -23.61 10.78 -18.92
C ASP A 195 -22.30 10.75 -19.75
N GLU A 196 -21.49 11.81 -19.68
CA GLU A 196 -20.15 11.84 -20.27
C GLU A 196 -19.21 10.80 -19.63
N LEU A 197 -19.32 10.57 -18.32
CA LEU A 197 -18.60 9.50 -17.62
C LEU A 197 -18.98 8.13 -18.20
N LEU A 198 -20.27 7.86 -18.40
CA LEU A 198 -20.71 6.59 -19.00
C LEU A 198 -20.15 6.41 -20.41
N ASN A 199 -20.16 7.46 -21.23
CA ASN A 199 -19.55 7.45 -22.57
C ASN A 199 -18.05 7.17 -22.51
N LEU A 200 -17.34 7.75 -21.53
CA LEU A 200 -15.92 7.49 -21.30
C LEU A 200 -15.64 5.99 -21.05
N VAL A 201 -16.50 5.30 -20.31
CA VAL A 201 -16.37 3.85 -20.05
C VAL A 201 -16.63 3.04 -21.32
N VAL A 202 -17.53 3.49 -22.19
CA VAL A 202 -17.77 2.86 -23.50
C VAL A 202 -16.55 3.00 -24.40
N ASP A 203 -15.99 4.22 -24.50
CA ASP A 203 -14.92 4.53 -25.45
C ASP A 203 -13.55 4.01 -25.00
N GLN A 204 -13.25 4.13 -23.71
CA GLN A 204 -11.93 3.79 -23.15
C GLN A 204 -11.90 2.44 -22.44
N GLY A 205 -13.06 1.80 -22.27
CA GLY A 205 -13.23 0.56 -21.54
C GLY A 205 -13.25 0.73 -20.01
N VAL A 206 -13.54 -0.38 -19.34
CA VAL A 206 -13.63 -0.47 -17.87
C VAL A 206 -12.23 -0.41 -17.26
N LYS A 207 -11.98 0.64 -16.46
CA LYS A 207 -10.74 0.88 -15.70
C LYS A 207 -10.91 0.59 -14.21
N TYR A 208 -12.01 1.05 -13.62
CA TYR A 208 -12.33 0.87 -12.20
C TYR A 208 -13.33 -0.27 -11.99
N THR A 209 -13.49 -0.72 -10.76
CA THR A 209 -14.53 -1.69 -10.42
C THR A 209 -15.93 -1.09 -10.54
N GLU A 210 -16.96 -1.93 -10.69
CA GLU A 210 -18.36 -1.49 -10.74
C GLU A 210 -18.72 -0.61 -9.52
N LEU A 211 -18.29 -1.04 -8.33
CA LEU A 211 -18.59 -0.31 -7.08
C LEU A 211 -17.95 1.09 -7.07
N GLU A 212 -16.72 1.23 -7.57
CA GLU A 212 -16.05 2.53 -7.66
C GLU A 212 -16.75 3.46 -8.67
N TYR A 213 -17.21 2.95 -9.81
CA TYR A 213 -18.04 3.74 -10.72
C TYR A 213 -19.39 4.13 -10.10
N ILE A 214 -20.02 3.25 -9.32
CA ILE A 214 -21.25 3.57 -8.57
C ILE A 214 -20.99 4.71 -7.58
N HIS A 215 -19.87 4.67 -6.85
CA HIS A 215 -19.48 5.75 -5.95
C HIS A 215 -19.31 7.08 -6.69
N ALA A 216 -18.60 7.08 -7.83
CA ALA A 216 -18.41 8.27 -8.67
C ALA A 216 -19.73 8.85 -9.17
N LEU A 217 -20.61 8.03 -9.76
CA LEU A 217 -21.92 8.47 -10.27
C LEU A 217 -22.81 9.01 -9.15
N THR A 218 -22.79 8.36 -7.99
CA THR A 218 -23.55 8.82 -6.81
C THR A 218 -23.01 10.13 -6.27
N LEU A 219 -21.69 10.32 -6.28
CA LEU A 219 -21.09 11.59 -5.90
C LEU A 219 -21.43 12.71 -6.89
N LEU A 220 -21.39 12.45 -8.20
CA LEU A 220 -21.80 13.41 -9.24
C LEU A 220 -23.27 13.80 -9.09
N HIS A 221 -24.16 12.83 -8.89
CA HIS A 221 -25.59 13.09 -8.69
C HIS A 221 -25.85 13.98 -7.47
N ARG A 222 -25.12 13.76 -6.37
CA ARG A 222 -25.23 14.62 -5.18
C ARG A 222 -24.66 16.01 -5.41
N SER A 223 -23.65 16.17 -6.26
CA SER A 223 -22.84 17.39 -6.38
C SER A 223 -23.32 18.38 -7.44
N GLN A 224 -23.85 17.87 -8.56
CA GLN A 224 -24.31 18.69 -9.68
C GLN A 224 -25.78 19.08 -9.50
N THR A 225 -26.17 20.24 -10.01
CA THR A 225 -27.58 20.69 -10.05
C THR A 225 -28.21 20.27 -11.38
N GLY A 226 -29.54 20.06 -11.40
CA GLY A 226 -30.26 19.75 -12.65
C GLY A 226 -30.03 18.34 -13.21
N VAL A 227 -29.41 17.43 -12.45
CA VAL A 227 -29.05 16.06 -12.87
C VAL A 227 -30.21 15.04 -12.88
N GLY A 228 -31.44 15.51 -12.73
CA GLY A 228 -32.64 14.66 -12.64
C GLY A 228 -32.93 14.15 -11.23
N ASP A 229 -33.96 13.33 -11.11
CA ASP A 229 -34.42 12.72 -9.86
C ASP A 229 -33.73 11.36 -9.61
N GLN A 230 -34.19 10.65 -8.59
CA GLN A 230 -33.70 9.31 -8.26
C GLN A 230 -33.91 8.31 -9.41
N THR A 231 -34.96 8.49 -10.22
CA THR A 231 -35.25 7.66 -11.39
C THR A 231 -34.13 7.79 -12.43
N THR A 232 -33.73 9.02 -12.75
CA THR A 232 -32.60 9.26 -13.66
C THR A 232 -31.30 8.66 -13.13
N GLN A 233 -31.03 8.76 -11.82
CA GLN A 233 -29.86 8.11 -11.23
C GLN A 233 -29.92 6.59 -11.40
N ASN A 234 -31.06 5.96 -11.11
CA ASN A 234 -31.23 4.51 -11.25
C ASN A 234 -31.01 4.04 -12.69
N THR A 235 -31.51 4.79 -13.67
CA THR A 235 -31.27 4.51 -15.09
C THR A 235 -29.79 4.56 -15.44
N ARG A 236 -29.05 5.56 -14.94
CA ARG A 236 -27.59 5.65 -15.14
C ARG A 236 -26.83 4.48 -14.51
N LEU A 237 -27.22 4.07 -13.30
CA LEU A 237 -26.61 2.91 -12.63
C LEU A 237 -26.91 1.61 -13.37
N GLN A 238 -28.12 1.45 -13.90
CA GLN A 238 -28.47 0.30 -14.74
C GLN A 238 -27.66 0.30 -16.04
N ARG A 239 -27.52 1.47 -16.68
CA ARG A 239 -26.70 1.60 -17.90
C ARG A 239 -25.23 1.30 -17.65
N LEU A 240 -24.68 1.69 -16.50
CA LEU A 240 -23.32 1.33 -16.11
C LEU A 240 -23.13 -0.20 -16.09
N LYS A 241 -24.07 -0.95 -15.49
CA LYS A 241 -24.00 -2.42 -15.42
C LYS A 241 -24.00 -3.06 -16.81
N GLU A 242 -24.84 -2.56 -17.69
CA GLU A 242 -24.89 -3.01 -19.09
C GLU A 242 -23.56 -2.76 -19.79
N ILE A 243 -23.01 -1.55 -19.70
CA ILE A 243 -21.72 -1.19 -20.31
C ILE A 243 -20.60 -2.08 -19.78
N ILE A 244 -20.54 -2.35 -18.47
CA ILE A 244 -19.50 -3.22 -17.89
C ILE A 244 -19.62 -4.64 -18.45
N CYS A 245 -20.83 -5.17 -18.56
CA CYS A 245 -21.08 -6.49 -19.14
C CYS A 245 -20.69 -6.54 -20.63
N GLU A 246 -21.09 -5.55 -21.42
CA GLU A 246 -20.74 -5.39 -22.83
C GLU A 246 -19.20 -5.38 -23.02
N GLN A 247 -18.50 -4.58 -22.22
CA GLN A 247 -17.04 -4.46 -22.25
C GLN A 247 -16.33 -5.75 -21.83
N ALA A 248 -16.88 -6.50 -20.86
CA ALA A 248 -16.36 -7.80 -20.47
C ALA A 248 -16.49 -8.82 -21.63
N ALA A 249 -17.64 -8.83 -22.31
CA ALA A 249 -17.86 -9.69 -23.47
C ALA A 249 -16.91 -9.34 -24.64
N ILE A 250 -16.69 -8.05 -24.91
CA ILE A 250 -15.74 -7.58 -25.94
C ILE A 250 -14.31 -8.03 -25.62
N LYS A 251 -13.87 -7.85 -24.36
CA LYS A 251 -12.54 -8.30 -23.89
C LYS A 251 -12.38 -9.81 -24.04
N GLN A 252 -13.41 -10.59 -23.74
CA GLN A 252 -13.39 -12.05 -23.90
C GLN A 252 -13.29 -12.45 -25.38
N ALA A 253 -14.14 -11.88 -26.25
CA ALA A 253 -14.13 -12.18 -27.68
C ALA A 253 -12.80 -11.80 -28.37
N THR A 254 -12.14 -10.72 -27.92
CA THR A 254 -10.81 -10.35 -28.43
C THR A 254 -9.70 -11.28 -27.96
N LYS A 255 -9.81 -11.83 -26.73
CA LYS A 255 -8.88 -12.84 -26.23
C LYS A 255 -9.01 -14.15 -27.01
N ASP A 256 -10.23 -14.60 -27.27
CA ASP A 256 -10.49 -15.86 -27.99
C ASP A 256 -9.99 -15.80 -29.44
N LYS A 257 -10.19 -14.67 -30.14
CA LYS A 257 -9.63 -14.45 -31.49
C LYS A 257 -8.10 -14.52 -31.54
N LYS A 258 -7.41 -14.04 -30.50
CA LYS A 258 -5.93 -14.10 -30.43
C LYS A 258 -5.41 -15.53 -30.22
N ILE A 259 -6.19 -16.40 -29.57
CA ILE A 259 -5.82 -17.80 -29.33
C ILE A 259 -6.03 -18.64 -30.60
N THR A 260 -7.06 -18.35 -31.41
CA THR A 260 -7.34 -19.09 -32.65
C THR A 260 -6.42 -18.71 -33.82
N THR A 261 -5.66 -17.62 -33.71
CA THR A 261 -4.77 -17.12 -34.79
C THR A 261 -3.29 -17.52 -34.57
N VAL A 262 -3.01 -18.37 -33.59
CA VAL A 262 -1.67 -18.93 -33.29
C VAL A 262 -1.72 -20.45 -33.48
#